data_AF-A0A6G0WV50-F1
#
_entry.id   AF-A0A6G0WV50-F1
#
_cell.length_a   1.000
_cell.length_b   1.000
_cell.length_c   1.000
_cell.angle_alpha   90.00
_cell.angle_beta   90.00
_cell.angle_gamma   90.00
#
_symmetry.space_group_name_H-M   'P 1'
#
loop_
_entity.id
_entity.type
_entity.pdbx_description
1 polymer ?
#
loop_
_entity_poly.entity_id
_entity_poly.type
_entity_poly.pdbx_seq_one_letter_code
_entity_poly.pdbx_strand_id
1 'polypeptide(L)'
;MSDMEDEISAFGAMDLEDSQTDGNETPSLYVDNERQRIQAVVDAYAYDEPALIDVLCTDFGCFGPYFEGHVYQTMKEYMGGDSLSLEDAVARIAEFIEEFVAAGDEEHAMAWMLDLEYAFLQFAKRTPPARHAKLLQLYKKLAARPYPPQMALWSGRFSVDGAASEILNDVMREKDYTDGSDLDCFVPAAAAWVRVLGIRLKSKRIMESDPDSLKTGWDFWKSRFEEVAQHPGVNEETRDIANDTVVLMNNLDRMR
;
A
#
# COMPACT_ATOMS: atom_id res chain seq x y z
N MET A 1 -7.66 -4.47 28.52
CA MET A 1 -6.24 -4.87 28.59
C MET A 1 -6.07 -6.35 28.34
N SER A 2 -6.78 -7.26 29.04
CA SER A 2 -6.71 -8.72 28.74
C SER A 2 -7.01 -9.09 27.29
N ASP A 3 -8.04 -8.51 26.67
CA ASP A 3 -8.41 -8.84 25.28
C ASP A 3 -7.44 -8.26 24.24
N MET A 4 -6.66 -7.24 24.62
CA MET A 4 -5.70 -6.57 23.72
C MET A 4 -4.37 -7.33 23.66
N GLU A 5 -3.96 -7.98 24.75
CA GLU A 5 -2.74 -8.80 24.80
C GLU A 5 -2.86 -10.08 23.94
N ASP A 6 -4.08 -10.62 23.79
CA ASP A 6 -4.36 -11.78 22.94
C ASP A 6 -4.29 -11.45 21.43
N GLU A 7 -4.72 -10.26 21.01
CA GLU A 7 -4.58 -9.77 19.63
C GLU A 7 -3.11 -9.53 19.24
N ILE A 8 -2.33 -9.06 20.21
CA ILE A 8 -0.92 -8.74 20.10
C ILE A 8 -0.04 -9.99 19.90
N SER A 9 -0.33 -11.06 20.64
CA SER A 9 0.45 -12.30 20.55
C SER A 9 0.37 -12.97 19.17
N ALA A 10 -0.62 -12.64 18.34
CA ALA A 10 -0.74 -13.19 17.00
C ALA A 10 0.28 -12.63 16.00
N PHE A 11 0.83 -11.43 16.25
CA PHE A 11 1.76 -10.76 15.34
C PHE A 11 3.23 -11.10 15.64
N GLY A 12 3.58 -11.22 16.92
CA GLY A 12 4.96 -11.46 17.39
C GLY A 12 5.50 -12.88 17.23
N ALA A 13 4.72 -13.83 16.71
CA ALA A 13 5.12 -15.24 16.55
C ALA A 13 5.72 -15.57 15.18
N MET A 14 6.03 -14.58 14.33
CA MET A 14 6.91 -14.80 13.18
C MET A 14 8.36 -14.88 13.66
N ASP A 15 8.76 -16.07 14.11
CA ASP A 15 10.15 -16.43 14.42
C ASP A 15 11.04 -16.19 13.19
N LEU A 16 11.69 -15.02 13.14
CA LEU A 16 12.83 -14.75 12.29
C LEU A 16 14.09 -15.30 12.98
N GLU A 17 14.25 -16.62 12.97
CA GLU A 17 15.54 -17.22 13.36
C GLU A 17 16.62 -16.79 12.36
N ASP A 18 17.59 -16.00 12.85
CA ASP A 18 18.79 -15.55 12.14
C ASP A 18 19.62 -16.75 11.66
N SER A 19 19.35 -17.25 10.46
CA SER A 19 20.21 -18.22 9.81
C SER A 19 21.42 -17.48 9.20
N GLN A 20 22.54 -17.45 9.92
CA GLN A 20 23.85 -17.15 9.34
C GLN A 20 24.21 -18.29 8.38
N THR A 21 24.01 -18.09 7.07
CA THR A 21 24.41 -19.06 6.05
C THR A 21 25.62 -18.60 5.26
N ASP A 22 26.60 -19.51 5.16
CA ASP A 22 27.83 -19.36 4.38
C ASP A 22 27.51 -19.15 2.89
N GLY A 23 28.24 -18.23 2.23
CA GLY A 23 27.92 -17.64 0.93
C GLY A 23 28.04 -18.54 -0.31
N ASN A 24 27.46 -19.75 -0.29
CA ASN A 24 27.38 -20.63 -1.46
C ASN A 24 26.09 -21.47 -1.48
N GLU A 25 24.96 -20.87 -1.11
CA GLU A 25 23.67 -21.56 -1.08
C GLU A 25 23.01 -21.56 -2.47
N THR A 26 22.93 -22.74 -3.07
CA THR A 26 21.89 -23.08 -4.04
C THR A 26 20.54 -22.60 -3.49
N PRO A 27 19.70 -21.90 -4.27
CA PRO A 27 18.36 -21.52 -3.83
C PRO A 27 17.66 -22.73 -3.22
N SER A 28 17.22 -22.59 -1.98
CA SER A 28 16.53 -23.68 -1.29
C SER A 28 15.32 -24.08 -2.12
N LEU A 29 15.18 -25.38 -2.40
CA LEU A 29 14.00 -25.99 -3.08
C LEU A 29 12.67 -25.50 -2.48
N TYR A 30 12.67 -25.11 -1.20
CA TYR A 30 11.53 -24.51 -0.52
C TYR A 30 11.12 -23.14 -1.10
N VAL A 31 12.09 -22.26 -1.38
CA VAL A 31 11.84 -20.91 -1.91
C VAL A 31 11.27 -20.96 -3.32
N ASP A 32 11.76 -21.88 -4.15
CA ASP A 32 11.26 -22.06 -5.52
C ASP A 32 9.83 -22.62 -5.55
N ASN A 33 9.51 -23.54 -4.63
CA ASN A 33 8.15 -24.06 -4.49
C ASN A 33 7.18 -22.98 -4.02
N GLU A 34 7.56 -22.15 -3.05
CA GLU A 34 6.67 -21.10 -2.54
C GLU A 34 6.42 -20.01 -3.58
N ARG A 35 7.47 -19.62 -4.33
CA ARG A 35 7.33 -18.73 -5.49
C ARG A 35 6.35 -19.26 -6.52
N GLN A 36 6.46 -20.55 -6.89
CA GLN A 36 5.54 -21.17 -7.85
C GLN A 36 4.10 -21.20 -7.34
N ARG A 37 3.90 -21.44 -6.04
CA ARG A 37 2.57 -21.39 -5.40
C ARG A 37 1.96 -19.98 -5.48
N ILE A 38 2.73 -18.96 -5.12
CA ILE A 38 2.28 -17.56 -5.21
C ILE A 38 1.93 -17.21 -6.66
N GLN A 39 2.80 -17.55 -7.63
CA GLN A 39 2.54 -17.26 -9.03
C GLN A 39 1.26 -17.96 -9.53
N ALA A 40 1.04 -19.22 -9.16
CA ALA A 40 -0.16 -19.94 -9.53
C ALA A 40 -1.44 -19.29 -8.99
N VAL A 41 -1.39 -18.74 -7.77
CA VAL A 41 -2.49 -17.95 -7.20
C VAL A 41 -2.70 -16.65 -7.97
N VAL A 42 -1.63 -15.89 -8.24
CA VAL A 42 -1.71 -14.66 -9.05
C VAL A 42 -2.34 -14.93 -10.41
N ASP A 43 -1.89 -15.98 -11.11
CA ASP A 43 -2.41 -16.35 -12.42
C ASP A 43 -3.89 -16.78 -12.36
N ALA A 44 -4.29 -17.50 -11.31
CA ALA A 44 -5.66 -17.97 -11.12
C ALA A 44 -6.66 -16.82 -10.88
N TYR A 45 -6.20 -15.72 -10.27
CA TYR A 45 -7.03 -14.57 -9.90
C TYR A 45 -6.65 -13.29 -10.66
N ALA A 46 -5.98 -13.39 -11.80
CA ALA A 46 -5.44 -12.26 -12.55
C ALA A 46 -6.48 -11.18 -12.95
N TYR A 47 -7.77 -11.51 -12.92
CA TYR A 47 -8.88 -10.60 -13.25
C TYR A 47 -9.87 -10.37 -12.10
N ASP A 48 -9.63 -10.97 -10.93
CA ASP A 48 -10.46 -10.81 -9.72
C ASP A 48 -9.55 -10.46 -8.55
N GLU A 49 -9.10 -9.20 -8.56
CA GLU A 49 -8.13 -8.68 -7.62
C GLU A 49 -8.59 -8.72 -6.14
N PRO A 50 -9.88 -8.46 -5.81
CA PRO A 50 -10.38 -8.69 -4.46
C PRO A 50 -10.23 -10.14 -4.00
N ALA A 51 -10.56 -11.11 -4.86
CA ALA A 51 -10.41 -12.53 -4.55
C ALA A 51 -8.94 -12.95 -4.46
N LEU A 52 -8.06 -12.38 -5.29
CA LEU A 52 -6.61 -12.55 -5.17
C LEU A 52 -6.12 -12.15 -3.77
N ILE A 53 -6.54 -10.99 -3.29
CA ILE A 53 -6.15 -10.51 -1.95
C ILE A 53 -6.68 -11.43 -0.86
N ASP A 54 -7.92 -11.95 -0.96
CA ASP A 54 -8.45 -12.92 0.00
C ASP A 54 -7.58 -14.17 0.09
N VAL A 55 -7.15 -14.71 -1.05
CA VAL A 55 -6.29 -15.90 -1.09
C VAL A 55 -4.89 -15.58 -0.58
N LEU A 56 -4.31 -14.44 -0.95
CA LEU A 56 -3.01 -14.01 -0.42
C LEU A 56 -3.04 -13.82 1.10
N CYS A 57 -4.13 -13.28 1.63
CA CYS A 57 -4.35 -13.16 3.06
C CYS A 57 -4.50 -14.52 3.73
N THR A 58 -5.33 -15.40 3.18
CA THR A 58 -5.66 -16.68 3.81
C THR A 58 -4.49 -17.67 3.75
N ASP A 59 -3.86 -17.79 2.57
CA ASP A 59 -2.87 -18.83 2.32
C ASP A 59 -1.44 -18.40 2.69
N PHE A 60 -1.16 -17.09 2.71
CA PHE A 60 0.18 -16.55 2.93
C PHE A 60 0.27 -15.52 4.06
N GLY A 61 -0.84 -15.17 4.72
CA GLY A 61 -0.85 -14.17 5.78
C GLY A 61 -0.44 -12.76 5.31
N CYS A 62 -0.56 -12.48 4.01
CA CYS A 62 -0.12 -11.21 3.40
C CYS A 62 -1.31 -10.33 3.01
N PHE A 63 -1.15 -9.01 3.05
CA PHE A 63 -2.14 -8.04 2.53
C PHE A 63 -3.54 -8.06 3.19
N GLY A 64 -3.68 -8.81 4.28
CA GLY A 64 -4.86 -8.81 5.11
C GLY A 64 -4.72 -7.85 6.29
N PRO A 65 -5.69 -6.96 6.52
CA PRO A 65 -5.80 -6.33 7.82
C PRO A 65 -6.23 -7.39 8.84
N TYR A 66 -6.03 -7.08 10.11
CA TYR A 66 -6.70 -7.75 11.19
C TYR A 66 -8.19 -7.41 11.10
N PHE A 67 -8.98 -8.31 10.50
CA PHE A 67 -10.38 -8.05 10.18
C PHE A 67 -11.22 -7.74 11.43
N GLU A 68 -10.87 -8.31 12.58
CA GLU A 68 -11.53 -7.99 13.85
C GLU A 68 -10.82 -6.86 14.62
N GLY A 69 -9.73 -6.36 14.07
CA GLY A 69 -8.93 -5.29 14.65
C GLY A 69 -9.63 -3.95 14.66
N HIS A 70 -9.20 -3.15 15.63
CA HIS A 70 -9.77 -1.83 15.90
C HIS A 70 -9.77 -0.93 14.66
N VAL A 71 -8.67 -0.93 13.89
CA VAL A 71 -8.54 -0.09 12.70
C VAL A 71 -9.52 -0.52 11.61
N TYR A 72 -9.54 -1.80 11.22
CA TYR A 72 -10.42 -2.28 10.17
C TYR A 72 -11.90 -2.09 10.53
N GLN A 73 -12.30 -2.40 11.77
CA GLN A 73 -13.69 -2.22 12.22
C GLN A 73 -14.08 -0.73 12.25
N THR A 74 -13.18 0.16 12.66
CA THR A 74 -13.43 1.62 12.60
C THR A 74 -13.62 2.09 11.15
N MET A 75 -12.77 1.64 10.23
CA MET A 75 -12.92 1.95 8.80
C MET A 75 -14.21 1.38 8.22
N LYS A 76 -14.59 0.15 8.60
CA LYS A 76 -15.84 -0.49 8.20
C LYS A 76 -17.07 0.29 8.65
N GLU A 77 -17.08 0.77 9.89
CA GLU A 77 -18.15 1.64 10.40
C GLU A 77 -18.23 2.95 9.61
N TYR A 78 -17.09 3.60 9.40
CA TYR A 78 -17.01 4.84 8.62
C TYR A 78 -17.46 4.65 7.16
N MET A 79 -16.99 3.60 6.49
CA MET A 79 -17.33 3.31 5.10
C MET A 79 -18.76 2.77 4.95
N GLY A 80 -19.32 2.17 6.00
CA GLY A 80 -20.64 1.56 6.04
C GLY A 80 -21.81 2.54 5.99
N GLY A 81 -21.64 3.79 6.46
CA GLY A 81 -22.72 4.78 6.46
C GLY A 81 -22.46 6.02 7.32
N ASP A 82 -23.53 6.63 7.84
CA ASP A 82 -23.49 7.89 8.60
C ASP A 82 -23.32 7.68 10.12
N SER A 83 -23.06 6.45 10.57
CA SER A 83 -22.93 6.10 11.98
C SER A 83 -21.62 6.61 12.61
N LEU A 84 -20.61 6.91 11.80
CA LEU A 84 -19.33 7.41 12.26
C LEU A 84 -18.90 8.60 11.40
N SER A 85 -18.66 9.74 12.03
CA SER A 85 -18.17 10.93 11.33
C SER A 85 -16.72 10.74 10.89
N LEU A 86 -16.28 11.56 9.93
CA LEU A 86 -14.87 11.57 9.50
C LEU A 86 -13.94 11.88 10.67
N GLU A 87 -14.30 12.86 11.49
CA GLU A 87 -13.54 13.29 12.66
C GLU A 87 -13.44 12.18 13.71
N ASP A 88 -14.55 11.48 14.00
CA ASP A 88 -14.57 10.38 14.96
C ASP A 88 -13.78 9.17 14.45
N ALA A 89 -13.86 8.86 13.16
CA ALA A 89 -13.08 7.77 12.56
C ALA A 89 -11.57 8.07 12.62
N VAL A 90 -11.17 9.30 12.29
CA VAL A 90 -9.78 9.75 12.38
C VAL A 90 -9.28 9.68 13.82
N ALA A 91 -10.07 10.17 14.78
CA ALA A 91 -9.72 10.14 16.20
C ALA A 91 -9.53 8.70 16.68
N ARG A 92 -10.51 7.82 16.45
CA ARG A 92 -10.45 6.41 16.90
C ARG A 92 -9.25 5.65 16.34
N ILE A 93 -8.93 5.83 15.06
CA ILE A 93 -7.77 5.17 14.44
C ILE A 93 -6.47 5.76 14.98
N ALA A 94 -6.35 7.09 14.98
CA ALA A 94 -5.10 7.74 15.32
C ALA A 94 -4.77 7.62 16.81
N GLU A 95 -5.74 7.86 17.71
CA GLU A 95 -5.53 7.75 19.15
C GLU A 95 -5.08 6.35 19.55
N PHE A 96 -5.68 5.31 18.94
CA PHE A 96 -5.30 3.93 19.19
C PHE A 96 -3.83 3.64 18.83
N ILE A 97 -3.36 4.10 17.66
CA ILE A 97 -1.95 3.94 17.26
C ILE A 97 -1.04 4.81 18.13
N GLU A 98 -1.46 6.06 18.40
CA GLU A 98 -0.70 7.04 19.19
C GLU A 98 -0.50 6.58 20.65
N GLU A 99 -1.41 5.78 21.22
CA GLU A 99 -1.25 5.16 22.54
C GLU A 99 -0.02 4.24 22.61
N PHE A 100 0.20 3.38 21.62
CA PHE A 100 1.38 2.51 21.55
C PHE A 100 2.67 3.32 21.37
N VAL A 101 2.61 4.36 20.52
CA VAL A 101 3.75 5.27 20.33
C VAL A 101 4.09 5.99 21.64
N ALA A 102 3.09 6.48 22.36
CA ALA A 102 3.28 7.15 23.65
C ALA A 102 3.84 6.20 24.72
N ALA A 103 3.51 4.91 24.64
CA ALA A 103 4.06 3.87 25.50
C ALA A 103 5.51 3.47 25.15
N GLY A 104 6.04 3.94 24.02
CA GLY A 104 7.35 3.51 23.50
C GLY A 104 7.32 2.09 22.89
N ASP A 105 6.12 1.60 22.57
CA ASP A 105 5.90 0.28 21.99
C ASP A 105 5.91 0.38 20.45
N GLU A 106 7.11 0.53 19.90
CA GLU A 106 7.31 0.75 18.46
C GLU A 106 6.84 -0.44 17.61
N GLU A 107 6.93 -1.66 18.13
CA GLU A 107 6.52 -2.88 17.43
C GLU A 107 5.01 -2.93 17.22
N HIS A 108 4.22 -2.66 18.27
CA HIS A 108 2.76 -2.64 18.13
C HIS A 108 2.28 -1.42 17.33
N ALA A 109 2.89 -0.26 17.54
CA ALA A 109 2.61 0.90 16.71
C ALA A 109 2.83 0.58 15.22
N MET A 110 3.89 -0.18 14.91
CA MET A 110 4.19 -0.65 13.56
C MET A 110 3.15 -1.60 13.01
N ALA A 111 2.78 -2.63 13.79
CA ALA A 111 1.78 -3.60 13.40
C ALA A 111 0.44 -2.92 13.05
N TRP A 112 0.00 -1.96 13.87
CA TRP A 112 -1.27 -1.25 13.65
C TRP A 112 -1.25 -0.24 12.51
N MET A 113 -0.09 0.37 12.24
CA MET A 113 0.05 1.18 11.02
C MET A 113 0.01 0.30 9.77
N LEU A 114 0.66 -0.87 9.79
CA LEU A 114 0.60 -1.81 8.67
C LEU A 114 -0.84 -2.32 8.46
N ASP A 115 -1.54 -2.60 9.57
CA ASP A 115 -2.96 -2.93 9.55
C ASP A 115 -3.81 -1.85 8.90
N LEU A 116 -3.55 -0.57 9.23
CA LEU A 116 -4.20 0.58 8.58
C LEU A 116 -3.96 0.61 7.06
N GLU A 117 -2.73 0.35 6.61
CA GLU A 117 -2.42 0.30 5.18
C GLU A 117 -3.18 -0.83 4.48
N TYR A 118 -3.21 -2.03 5.06
CA TYR A 118 -3.94 -3.15 4.51
C TYR A 118 -5.45 -2.93 4.55
N ALA A 119 -5.98 -2.27 5.58
CA ALA A 119 -7.38 -1.89 5.64
C ALA A 119 -7.73 -0.92 4.51
N PHE A 120 -6.92 0.11 4.26
CA PHE A 120 -7.10 1.00 3.10
C PHE A 120 -7.08 0.25 1.78
N LEU A 121 -6.14 -0.70 1.60
CA LEU A 121 -6.05 -1.52 0.39
C LEU A 121 -7.32 -2.36 0.19
N GLN A 122 -7.80 -3.02 1.24
CA GLN A 122 -9.02 -3.82 1.17
C GLN A 122 -10.25 -2.98 0.83
N PHE A 123 -10.41 -1.83 1.50
CA PHE A 123 -11.51 -0.94 1.20
C PHE A 123 -11.41 -0.37 -0.20
N ALA A 124 -10.22 0.00 -0.68
CA ALA A 124 -10.00 0.45 -2.05
C ALA A 124 -10.49 -0.56 -3.07
N LYS A 125 -10.09 -1.83 -2.93
CA LYS A 125 -10.43 -2.88 -3.92
C LYS A 125 -11.88 -3.33 -3.90
N ARG A 126 -12.55 -3.21 -2.75
CA ARG A 126 -13.92 -3.75 -2.55
C ARG A 126 -14.99 -2.69 -2.60
N THR A 127 -14.60 -1.42 -2.52
CA THR A 127 -15.54 -0.31 -2.50
C THR A 127 -15.84 0.10 -3.94
N PRO A 128 -17.11 0.34 -4.32
CA PRO A 128 -17.42 0.90 -5.63
C PRO A 128 -16.78 2.30 -5.80
N PRO A 129 -16.35 2.69 -7.02
CA PRO A 129 -15.67 3.97 -7.25
C PRO A 129 -16.38 5.19 -6.67
N ALA A 130 -17.72 5.22 -6.72
CA ALA A 130 -18.55 6.30 -6.15
C ALA A 130 -18.33 6.56 -4.64
N ARG A 131 -17.72 5.61 -3.92
CA ARG A 131 -17.41 5.70 -2.49
C ARG A 131 -15.92 5.94 -2.21
N HIS A 132 -15.05 5.94 -3.22
CA HIS A 132 -13.61 6.22 -3.05
C HIS A 132 -13.35 7.62 -2.52
N ALA A 133 -14.16 8.61 -2.88
CA ALA A 133 -14.07 9.96 -2.32
C ALA A 133 -14.17 9.96 -0.79
N LYS A 134 -15.01 9.08 -0.20
CA LYS A 134 -15.17 8.95 1.24
C LYS A 134 -13.92 8.34 1.89
N LEU A 135 -13.37 7.29 1.29
CA LEU A 135 -12.12 6.65 1.73
C LEU A 135 -10.94 7.63 1.65
N LEU A 136 -10.86 8.40 0.56
CA LEU A 136 -9.81 9.39 0.34
C LEU A 136 -9.88 10.55 1.36
N GLN A 137 -11.08 10.96 1.78
CA GLN A 137 -11.23 11.95 2.86
C GLN A 137 -10.63 11.46 4.18
N LEU A 138 -10.90 10.20 4.56
CA LEU A 138 -10.30 9.57 5.74
C LEU A 138 -8.78 9.53 5.63
N TYR A 139 -8.28 9.07 4.48
CA TYR A 139 -6.84 9.04 4.22
C TYR A 139 -6.19 10.43 4.38
N LYS A 140 -6.70 11.44 3.67
CA LYS A 140 -6.16 12.81 3.71
C LYS A 140 -6.14 13.37 5.13
N LYS A 141 -7.18 13.09 5.93
CA LYS A 141 -7.24 13.56 7.33
C LYS A 141 -6.23 12.85 8.23
N LEU A 142 -6.07 11.54 8.10
CA LEU A 142 -5.05 10.78 8.82
C LEU A 142 -3.63 11.25 8.43
N ALA A 143 -3.37 11.40 7.13
CA ALA A 143 -2.08 11.84 6.60
C ALA A 143 -1.71 13.29 6.98
N ALA A 144 -2.71 14.16 7.20
CA ALA A 144 -2.50 15.53 7.64
C ALA A 144 -2.18 15.65 9.15
N ARG A 145 -2.29 14.56 9.92
CA ARG A 145 -1.95 14.59 11.34
C ARG A 145 -0.44 14.77 11.50
N PRO A 146 0.02 15.52 12.53
CA PRO A 146 1.43 15.61 12.83
C PRO A 146 1.96 14.24 13.24
N TYR A 147 3.02 13.76 12.58
CA TYR A 147 3.72 12.57 13.05
C TYR A 147 4.27 12.83 14.46
N PRO A 148 4.13 11.86 15.40
CA PRO A 148 4.87 11.91 16.64
C PRO A 148 6.36 12.07 16.31
N PRO A 149 7.13 12.93 17.02
CA PRO A 149 8.56 13.11 16.75
C PRO A 149 9.36 11.79 16.81
N GLN A 150 8.89 10.89 17.67
CA GLN A 150 9.38 9.52 17.85
C GLN A 150 9.25 8.68 16.57
N MET A 151 8.27 9.02 15.73
CA MET A 151 7.98 8.37 14.46
C MET A 151 8.57 9.10 13.24
N ALA A 152 9.42 10.12 13.41
CA ALA A 152 9.99 10.88 12.29
C ALA A 152 10.90 10.05 11.36
N LEU A 153 11.48 8.95 11.86
CA LEU A 153 12.20 7.98 11.01
C LEU A 153 11.26 7.20 10.08
N TRP A 154 9.96 7.22 10.38
CA TRP A 154 8.93 6.42 9.75
C TRP A 154 8.08 7.22 8.76
N SER A 155 8.07 8.56 8.82
CA SER A 155 7.46 9.41 7.80
C SER A 155 8.10 9.28 6.41
N GLY A 156 9.27 8.62 6.31
CA GLY A 156 9.89 8.24 5.03
C GLY A 156 9.69 6.76 4.64
N ARG A 157 9.05 5.95 5.49
CA ARG A 157 8.80 4.51 5.27
C ARG A 157 7.32 4.16 5.17
N PHE A 158 6.49 4.86 5.93
CA PHE A 158 5.03 4.80 5.90
C PHE A 158 4.53 5.97 5.09
N SER A 159 4.39 5.73 3.80
CA SER A 159 3.38 6.44 3.06
C SER A 159 2.36 5.38 2.66
N VAL A 160 1.11 5.63 3.02
CA VAL A 160 -0.08 4.85 2.63
C VAL A 160 -0.29 4.91 1.09
N ASP A 161 0.72 5.35 0.36
CA ASP A 161 0.88 5.39 -1.08
C ASP A 161 0.69 4.02 -1.72
N GLY A 162 0.87 2.91 -1.00
CA GLY A 162 0.53 1.56 -1.48
C GLY A 162 -0.96 1.39 -1.76
N ALA A 163 -1.81 1.66 -0.76
CA ALA A 163 -3.26 1.58 -0.92
C ALA A 163 -3.79 2.71 -1.83
N ALA A 164 -3.21 3.90 -1.74
CA ALA A 164 -3.52 4.97 -2.69
C ALA A 164 -3.13 4.58 -4.12
N SER A 165 -2.01 3.89 -4.36
CA SER A 165 -1.61 3.34 -5.67
C SER A 165 -2.57 2.30 -6.23
N GLU A 166 -3.28 1.58 -5.36
CA GLU A 166 -4.28 0.62 -5.80
C GLU A 166 -5.63 1.27 -6.12
N ILE A 167 -6.04 2.27 -5.34
CA ILE A 167 -7.12 3.18 -5.74
C ILE A 167 -6.77 3.81 -7.09
N LEU A 168 -5.49 4.11 -7.32
CA LEU A 168 -4.98 4.67 -8.57
C LEU A 168 -4.97 3.69 -9.72
N ASN A 169 -4.73 2.41 -9.48
CA ASN A 169 -4.86 1.38 -10.51
C ASN A 169 -6.30 1.24 -10.97
N ASP A 170 -7.26 1.26 -10.04
CA ASP A 170 -8.67 1.04 -10.35
C ASP A 170 -9.29 2.24 -11.05
N VAL A 171 -9.05 3.43 -10.50
CA VAL A 171 -9.40 4.68 -11.18
C VAL A 171 -8.66 4.69 -12.53
N MET A 172 -7.33 4.43 -12.50
CA MET A 172 -6.39 4.14 -13.61
C MET A 172 -7.03 3.41 -14.80
N ARG A 173 -7.60 2.24 -14.56
CA ARG A 173 -8.03 1.33 -15.62
C ARG A 173 -9.34 1.75 -16.28
N GLU A 174 -10.16 2.55 -15.62
CA GLU A 174 -11.36 3.13 -16.22
C GLU A 174 -10.95 4.22 -17.22
N LYS A 175 -11.05 3.92 -18.52
CA LYS A 175 -10.57 4.80 -19.61
C LYS A 175 -11.28 6.15 -19.76
N ASP A 176 -12.26 6.46 -18.93
CA ASP A 176 -13.19 7.58 -19.16
C ASP A 176 -12.95 8.75 -18.20
N TYR A 177 -11.70 9.19 -18.13
CA TYR A 177 -11.30 10.41 -17.45
C TYR A 177 -11.63 11.65 -18.28
N THR A 178 -12.92 11.94 -18.38
CA THR A 178 -13.35 13.16 -19.06
C THR A 178 -13.03 14.41 -18.24
N ASP A 179 -12.81 14.25 -16.94
CA ASP A 179 -12.51 15.27 -15.95
C ASP A 179 -11.15 14.94 -15.28
N GLY A 180 -10.12 15.76 -15.52
CA GLY A 180 -8.79 15.53 -14.96
C GLY A 180 -8.65 15.86 -13.46
N SER A 181 -9.71 16.32 -12.79
CA SER A 181 -9.67 16.61 -11.35
C SER A 181 -9.59 15.34 -10.50
N ASP A 182 -10.05 14.19 -11.01
CA ASP A 182 -9.81 12.91 -10.36
C ASP A 182 -8.31 12.62 -10.34
N LEU A 183 -7.62 12.73 -11.47
CA LEU A 183 -6.18 12.51 -11.57
C LEU A 183 -5.37 13.40 -10.60
N ASP A 184 -5.86 14.61 -10.31
CA ASP A 184 -5.22 15.54 -9.37
C ASP A 184 -5.13 15.04 -7.94
N CYS A 185 -6.13 14.27 -7.50
CA CYS A 185 -6.11 13.73 -6.15
C CYS A 185 -5.25 12.47 -6.01
N PHE A 186 -4.71 12.01 -7.14
CA PHE A 186 -4.40 10.63 -7.36
C PHE A 186 -2.92 10.44 -7.72
N VAL A 187 -2.47 11.11 -8.76
CA VAL A 187 -1.11 11.04 -9.27
C VAL A 187 -0.01 11.33 -8.23
N PRO A 188 -0.17 12.25 -7.25
CA PRO A 188 0.83 12.45 -6.21
C PRO A 188 1.15 11.20 -5.38
N ALA A 189 0.15 10.37 -5.10
CA ALA A 189 0.34 9.17 -4.31
C ALA A 189 0.99 8.03 -5.11
N ALA A 190 0.61 7.83 -6.38
CA ALA A 190 1.30 6.85 -7.24
C ALA A 190 2.76 7.28 -7.48
N ALA A 191 3.02 8.59 -7.64
CA ALA A 191 4.37 9.13 -7.81
C ALA A 191 5.26 8.83 -6.60
N ALA A 192 4.71 8.98 -5.40
CA ALA A 192 5.41 8.69 -4.17
C ALA A 192 5.63 7.17 -3.97
N TRP A 193 4.69 6.31 -4.40
CA TRP A 193 4.92 4.87 -4.49
C TRP A 193 6.06 4.50 -5.44
N VAL A 194 6.10 5.04 -6.66
CA VAL A 194 7.20 4.80 -7.61
C VAL A 194 8.54 5.25 -7.02
N ARG A 195 8.55 6.36 -6.27
CA ARG A 195 9.76 6.83 -5.56
C ARG A 195 10.21 5.83 -4.49
N VAL A 196 9.31 5.32 -3.65
CA VAL A 196 9.67 4.42 -2.56
C VAL A 196 9.95 3.00 -3.06
N LEU A 197 9.02 2.43 -3.81
CA LEU A 197 9.05 1.04 -4.27
C LEU A 197 9.92 0.87 -5.52
N GLY A 198 9.94 1.82 -6.46
CA GLY A 198 10.82 1.77 -7.63
C GLY A 198 12.31 1.79 -7.26
N ILE A 199 12.70 2.62 -6.27
CA ILE A 199 14.05 2.60 -5.72
C ILE A 199 14.34 1.25 -5.05
N ARG A 200 13.42 0.70 -4.26
CA ARG A 200 13.60 -0.61 -3.58
C ARG A 200 13.69 -1.79 -4.56
N LEU A 201 12.79 -1.86 -5.56
CA LEU A 201 12.77 -2.91 -6.57
C LEU A 201 14.04 -2.91 -7.43
N LYS A 202 14.54 -1.73 -7.80
CA LYS A 202 15.81 -1.59 -8.54
C LYS A 202 17.02 -1.87 -7.66
N SER A 203 17.04 -1.40 -6.41
CA SER A 203 18.19 -1.53 -5.50
C SER A 203 18.41 -2.96 -4.97
N LYS A 204 17.34 -3.72 -4.73
CA LYS A 204 17.42 -5.06 -4.09
C LYS A 204 17.51 -6.26 -5.04
N ARG A 205 17.78 -6.08 -6.34
CA ARG A 205 17.80 -7.20 -7.33
C ARG A 205 16.52 -8.05 -7.37
N ILE A 206 15.40 -7.55 -6.84
CA ILE A 206 14.10 -8.26 -6.88
C ILE A 206 13.66 -8.50 -8.35
N MET A 207 14.13 -7.66 -9.27
CA MET A 207 13.97 -7.81 -10.72
C MET A 207 14.60 -9.06 -11.34
N GLU A 208 15.49 -9.77 -10.65
CA GLU A 208 16.18 -10.93 -11.24
C GLU A 208 15.26 -12.15 -11.34
N SER A 209 14.14 -12.14 -10.61
CA SER A 209 13.33 -13.33 -10.42
C SER A 209 12.13 -13.48 -11.36
N ASP A 210 11.66 -12.36 -11.92
CA ASP A 210 10.81 -12.29 -13.10
C ASP A 210 10.97 -10.88 -13.74
N PRO A 211 12.00 -10.69 -14.57
CA PRO A 211 12.31 -9.38 -15.13
C PRO A 211 11.26 -8.88 -16.12
N ASP A 212 10.48 -9.77 -16.75
CA ASP A 212 9.57 -9.41 -17.84
C ASP A 212 8.23 -8.93 -17.29
N SER A 213 7.68 -9.57 -16.26
CA SER A 213 6.45 -9.12 -15.60
C SER A 213 6.64 -7.75 -14.92
N LEU A 214 7.74 -7.59 -14.16
CA LEU A 214 8.06 -6.33 -13.50
C LEU A 214 8.37 -5.20 -14.48
N LYS A 215 9.04 -5.51 -15.60
CA LYS A 215 9.28 -4.52 -16.66
C LYS A 215 7.97 -4.11 -17.33
N THR A 216 7.05 -5.04 -17.56
CA THR A 216 5.73 -4.74 -18.14
C THR A 216 4.94 -3.79 -17.24
N GLY A 217 4.91 -4.05 -15.92
CA GLY A 217 4.29 -3.14 -14.95
C GLY A 217 4.98 -1.78 -14.87
N TRP A 218 6.31 -1.75 -14.89
CA TRP A 218 7.10 -0.52 -14.88
C TRP A 218 6.86 0.36 -16.11
N ASP A 219 6.90 -0.24 -17.30
CA ASP A 219 6.65 0.45 -18.57
C ASP A 219 5.19 0.93 -18.65
N PHE A 220 4.23 0.13 -18.15
CA PHE A 220 2.83 0.54 -18.00
C PHE A 220 2.70 1.81 -17.16
N TRP A 221 3.25 1.82 -15.95
CA TRP A 221 3.16 2.98 -15.06
C TRP A 221 3.83 4.21 -15.63
N LYS A 222 5.02 4.06 -16.24
CA LYS A 222 5.69 5.17 -16.91
C LYS A 222 4.79 5.78 -17.98
N SER A 223 4.17 4.96 -18.84
CA SER A 223 3.23 5.41 -19.86
C SER A 223 2.04 6.17 -19.25
N ARG A 224 1.49 5.70 -18.13
CA ARG A 224 0.37 6.39 -17.46
C ARG A 224 0.76 7.75 -16.90
N PHE A 225 1.94 7.89 -16.29
CA PHE A 225 2.40 9.21 -15.85
C PHE A 225 2.69 10.15 -17.04
N GLU A 226 3.21 9.64 -18.15
CA GLU A 226 3.39 10.42 -19.38
C GLU A 226 2.05 10.94 -19.91
N GLU A 227 1.01 10.11 -19.90
CA GLU A 227 -0.35 10.51 -20.31
C GLU A 227 -0.93 11.58 -19.37
N VAL A 228 -0.83 11.39 -18.05
CA VAL A 228 -1.29 12.36 -17.04
C VAL A 228 -0.58 13.70 -17.21
N ALA A 229 0.74 13.69 -17.40
CA ALA A 229 1.53 14.90 -17.56
C ALA A 229 1.08 15.75 -18.76
N GLN A 230 0.43 15.15 -19.75
CA GLN A 230 -0.11 15.82 -20.93
C GLN A 230 -1.62 16.08 -20.85
N HIS A 231 -2.29 15.63 -19.80
CA HIS A 231 -3.74 15.70 -19.72
C HIS A 231 -4.22 17.14 -19.46
N PRO A 232 -5.10 17.71 -20.31
CA PRO A 232 -5.45 19.14 -20.23
C PRO A 232 -6.35 19.48 -19.03
N GLY A 233 -7.07 18.50 -18.49
CA GLY A 233 -7.94 18.67 -17.32
C GLY A 233 -7.23 18.51 -15.97
N VAL A 234 -5.93 18.21 -15.97
CA VAL A 234 -5.11 17.99 -14.76
C VAL A 234 -4.44 19.31 -14.37
N ASN A 235 -4.41 19.62 -13.09
CA ASN A 235 -3.76 20.82 -12.58
C ASN A 235 -2.24 20.78 -12.80
N GLU A 236 -1.61 21.95 -12.72
CA GLU A 236 -0.19 22.11 -13.03
C GLU A 236 0.71 21.31 -12.08
N GLU A 237 0.45 21.35 -10.77
CA GLU A 237 1.22 20.63 -9.76
C GLU A 237 1.21 19.12 -10.00
N THR A 238 0.05 18.55 -10.31
CA THR A 238 -0.10 17.13 -10.61
C THR A 238 0.66 16.72 -11.86
N ARG A 239 0.63 17.55 -12.92
CA ARG A 239 1.41 17.29 -14.14
C ARG A 239 2.91 17.35 -13.87
N ASP A 240 3.35 18.29 -13.04
CA ASP A 240 4.76 18.40 -12.64
C ASP A 240 5.19 17.16 -11.86
N ILE A 241 4.37 16.69 -10.92
CA ILE A 241 4.64 15.45 -10.17
C ILE A 241 4.72 14.23 -11.10
N ALA A 242 3.81 14.13 -12.08
CA ALA A 242 3.84 13.06 -13.08
C ALA A 242 5.12 13.12 -13.92
N ASN A 243 5.49 14.30 -14.43
CA ASN A 243 6.72 14.51 -15.19
C ASN A 243 7.97 14.12 -14.39
N ASP A 244 8.09 14.60 -13.16
CA ASP A 244 9.20 14.29 -12.27
C ASP A 244 9.31 12.79 -12.00
N THR A 245 8.17 12.11 -11.89
CA THR A 245 8.12 10.66 -11.70
C THR A 245 8.62 9.92 -12.94
N VAL A 246 8.20 10.32 -14.13
CA VAL A 246 8.73 9.77 -15.40
C VAL A 246 10.25 9.99 -15.50
N VAL A 247 10.74 11.18 -15.14
CA VAL A 247 12.18 11.48 -15.11
C VAL A 247 12.92 10.55 -14.15
N LEU A 248 12.40 10.37 -12.94
CA LEU A 248 12.97 9.44 -11.97
C LEU A 248 13.01 8.01 -12.51
N MET A 249 11.89 7.52 -13.07
CA MET A 249 11.80 6.17 -13.61
C MET A 249 12.82 5.97 -14.74
N ASN A 250 12.97 6.95 -15.63
CA ASN A 250 13.98 6.94 -16.69
C ASN A 250 15.41 6.92 -16.15
N ASN A 251 15.70 7.67 -15.08
CA ASN A 251 17.01 7.66 -14.44
C ASN A 251 17.32 6.28 -13.82
N LEU A 252 16.34 5.67 -13.16
CA LEU A 252 16.44 4.32 -12.59
C LEU A 252 16.63 3.24 -13.67
N ASP A 253 16.11 3.43 -14.88
CA ASP A 253 16.36 2.52 -16.00
C ASP A 253 17.80 2.60 -16.54
N ARG A 254 18.43 3.78 -16.48
CA ARG A 254 19.81 4.01 -16.92
C ARG A 254 20.87 3.52 -15.94
N MET A 255 20.50 3.24 -14.70
CA MET A 255 21.41 2.76 -13.65
C MET A 255 21.71 1.25 -13.73
N ARG A 256 21.26 0.56 -14.78
CA ARG A 256 21.65 -0.83 -15.10
C ARG A 256 22.99 -0.86 -15.83
#